data_AF-A0A3B8YY04-F1
#
_entry.id   AF-A0A3B8YY04-F1
#
_cell.length_a   1.000
_cell.length_b   1.000
_cell.length_c   1.000
_cell.angle_alpha   90.00
_cell.angle_beta   90.00
_cell.angle_gamma   90.00
#
_symmetry.space_group_name_H-M   'P 1'
#
loop_
_entity.id
_entity.type
_entity.pdbx_description
1 polymer ?
#
loop_
_entity_poly.entity_id
_entity_poly.type
_entity_poly.pdbx_seq_one_letter_code
_entity_poly.pdbx_strand_id
1 'polypeptide(L)'
;MSVCGHGESEENSIKDGRYIEDLVEEMRFLGQARIILRNALGASELFADLADLQVRDGWIHIVNKKFHIHLCCADIARVRFCERHQYAHEAPTISFLADQGGPSVVLTFDQLAGAEAQEQANEVRGIARRHEDETHLVSEHTRPAMEDLH
;
A
#
# COMPACT_ATOMS: atom_id res chain seq x y z
N MET A 1 2.13 31.18 28.12
CA MET A 1 2.11 29.70 28.07
C MET A 1 1.29 29.28 26.88
N SER A 2 1.94 28.89 25.80
CA SER A 2 1.38 27.98 24.78
C SER A 2 2.57 27.50 23.95
N VAL A 3 3.07 26.31 24.26
CA VAL A 3 4.06 25.63 23.43
C VAL A 3 3.26 24.68 22.58
N CYS A 4 3.06 25.04 21.31
CA CYS A 4 2.54 24.12 20.31
C CYS A 4 3.58 23.01 20.13
N GLY A 5 3.32 21.83 20.70
CA GLY A 5 4.10 20.64 20.42
C GLY A 5 3.94 20.30 18.94
N HIS A 6 4.95 20.68 18.15
CA HIS A 6 5.22 20.02 16.89
C HIS A 6 5.62 18.59 17.26
N GLY A 7 4.67 17.66 17.14
CA GLY A 7 5.01 16.26 16.94
C GLY A 7 5.59 16.16 15.54
N GLU A 8 6.87 16.50 15.42
CA GLU A 8 7.69 16.07 14.29
C GLU A 8 7.66 14.54 14.33
N SER A 9 6.76 13.93 13.56
CA SER A 9 6.81 12.49 13.33
C SER A 9 8.10 12.25 12.56
N GLU A 10 9.09 11.70 13.24
CA GLU A 10 10.39 11.37 12.68
C GLU A 10 10.24 10.65 11.34
N GLU A 11 11.06 11.13 10.41
CA GLU A 11 11.12 10.80 9.00
C GLU A 11 11.66 9.36 8.83
N ASN A 12 10.79 8.36 8.94
CA ASN A 12 11.08 6.99 8.54
C ASN A 12 11.02 6.86 7.01
N SER A 13 12.02 7.43 6.35
CA SER A 13 12.41 7.02 5.00
C SER A 13 12.82 5.56 5.05
N ILE A 14 12.40 4.76 4.06
CA ILE A 14 12.88 3.39 3.88
C ILE A 14 14.39 3.46 3.68
N LYS A 15 15.16 2.91 4.63
CA LYS A 15 16.62 3.04 4.67
C LYS A 15 17.36 1.85 4.04
N ASP A 16 16.69 0.72 3.81
CA ASP A 16 17.28 -0.47 3.19
C ASP A 16 16.49 -0.89 1.94
N GLY A 17 17.14 -0.93 0.78
CA GLY A 17 16.53 -1.44 -0.45
C GLY A 17 16.04 -2.88 -0.33
N ARG A 18 16.63 -3.68 0.58
CA ARG A 18 16.24 -5.07 0.86
C ARG A 18 14.84 -5.20 1.45
N TYR A 19 14.38 -4.19 2.19
CA TYR A 19 13.03 -4.17 2.76
C TYR A 19 11.96 -4.29 1.65
N ILE A 20 12.12 -3.53 0.56
CA ILE A 20 11.19 -3.58 -0.57
C ILE A 20 11.23 -4.95 -1.25
N GLU A 21 12.41 -5.56 -1.38
CA GLU A 21 12.54 -6.87 -2.01
C GLU A 21 11.82 -7.96 -1.19
N ASP A 22 12.07 -8.01 0.12
CA ASP A 22 11.45 -8.97 1.04
C ASP A 22 9.92 -8.80 1.06
N LEU A 23 9.44 -7.55 1.14
CA LEU A 23 8.02 -7.24 1.09
C LEU A 23 7.38 -7.74 -0.21
N VAL A 24 7.99 -7.45 -1.36
CA VAL A 24 7.45 -7.86 -2.65
C VAL A 24 7.40 -9.37 -2.78
N GLU A 25 8.42 -10.10 -2.31
CA GLU A 25 8.40 -11.57 -2.31
C GLU A 25 7.27 -12.15 -1.46
N GLU A 26 6.97 -11.57 -0.30
CA GLU A 26 5.81 -11.98 0.49
C GLU A 26 4.48 -11.69 -0.22
N MET A 27 4.39 -10.55 -0.91
CA MET A 27 3.18 -10.13 -1.61
C MET A 27 2.82 -11.02 -2.80
N ARG A 28 3.77 -11.79 -3.34
CA ARG A 28 3.53 -12.73 -4.45
C ARG A 28 2.46 -13.78 -4.16
N PHE A 29 2.25 -14.06 -2.88
CA PHE A 29 1.29 -15.07 -2.44
C PHE A 29 -0.09 -14.50 -2.12
N LEU A 30 -0.29 -13.19 -2.26
CA LEU A 30 -1.58 -12.55 -2.01
C LEU A 30 -2.58 -12.75 -3.15
N GLY A 31 -2.18 -13.35 -4.27
CA GLY A 31 -3.08 -13.63 -5.40
C GLY A 31 -3.47 -12.37 -6.17
N GLN A 32 -4.75 -12.22 -6.49
CA GLN A 32 -5.22 -11.13 -7.36
C GLN A 32 -5.33 -9.79 -6.64
N ALA A 33 -4.85 -8.74 -7.31
CA ALA A 33 -4.98 -7.37 -6.87
C ALA A 33 -5.39 -6.44 -8.03
N ARG A 34 -6.18 -5.42 -7.68
CA ARG A 34 -6.36 -4.24 -8.51
C ARG A 34 -5.21 -3.27 -8.24
N ILE A 35 -4.48 -2.91 -9.28
CA ILE A 35 -3.34 -1.98 -9.26
C ILE A 35 -3.81 -0.63 -9.77
N ILE A 36 -3.68 0.40 -8.94
CA ILE A 36 -4.00 1.78 -9.28
C ILE A 36 -2.68 2.55 -9.38
N LEU A 37 -2.34 2.99 -10.58
CA LEU A 37 -1.18 3.83 -10.86
C LEU A 37 -1.66 5.28 -10.98
N ARG A 38 -1.23 6.17 -10.10
CA ARG A 38 -1.59 7.60 -10.17
C ARG A 38 -0.37 8.45 -10.46
N ASN A 39 -0.53 9.42 -11.35
CA ASN A 39 0.44 10.48 -11.62
C ASN A 39 -0.28 11.83 -11.78
N ALA A 40 0.47 12.89 -12.10
CA ALA A 40 -0.07 14.23 -12.26
C ALA A 40 -1.13 14.36 -13.39
N LEU A 41 -1.15 13.44 -14.35
CA LEU A 41 -2.03 13.47 -15.51
C LEU A 41 -3.30 12.64 -15.33
N GLY A 42 -3.32 11.72 -14.36
CA GLY A 42 -4.49 10.88 -14.11
C GLY A 42 -4.17 9.59 -13.37
N ALA A 43 -5.07 8.63 -13.50
CA ALA A 43 -4.96 7.30 -12.92
C ALA A 43 -5.17 6.22 -13.98
N SER A 44 -4.49 5.08 -13.83
CA SER A 44 -4.75 3.87 -14.58
C SER A 44 -5.04 2.73 -13.61
N GLU A 45 -6.03 1.92 -13.93
CA GLU A 45 -6.41 0.74 -13.14
C GLU A 45 -6.13 -0.52 -13.96
N LEU A 46 -5.40 -1.45 -13.34
CA LEU A 46 -4.97 -2.71 -13.94
C LEU A 46 -5.30 -3.85 -12.97
N PHE A 47 -5.53 -5.05 -13.51
CA PHE A 47 -5.83 -6.23 -12.69
C PHE A 47 -4.73 -7.25 -12.92
N ALA A 48 -4.08 -7.68 -11.85
CA ALA A 48 -2.92 -8.56 -11.90
C ALA A 48 -3.05 -9.70 -10.89
N ASP A 49 -2.44 -10.82 -11.22
CA ASP A 49 -2.03 -11.79 -10.22
C ASP A 49 -0.64 -11.37 -9.70
N LEU A 50 -0.51 -11.22 -8.39
CA LEU A 50 0.74 -10.80 -7.77
C LEU A 50 1.81 -11.90 -7.81
N ALA A 51 1.47 -13.15 -8.15
CA ALA A 51 2.46 -14.19 -8.41
C ALA A 51 3.47 -13.82 -9.54
N ASP A 52 3.05 -12.93 -10.45
CA ASP A 52 3.86 -12.40 -11.55
C ASP A 52 4.85 -11.29 -11.12
N LEU A 53 4.81 -10.84 -9.86
CA LEU A 53 5.79 -9.89 -9.33
C LEU A 53 7.20 -10.49 -9.38
N GLN A 54 8.15 -9.68 -9.79
CA GLN A 54 9.58 -9.99 -9.73
C GLN A 54 10.35 -8.78 -9.24
N VAL A 55 11.33 -8.98 -8.37
CA VAL A 55 12.31 -7.95 -8.05
C VAL A 55 13.63 -8.29 -8.71
N ARG A 56 14.17 -7.35 -9.48
CA ARG A 56 15.43 -7.54 -10.18
C ARG A 56 16.11 -6.18 -10.41
N ASP A 57 17.42 -6.13 -10.18
CA ASP A 57 18.26 -4.96 -10.47
C ASP A 57 17.75 -3.65 -9.83
N GLY A 58 17.10 -3.74 -8.66
CA GLY A 58 16.52 -2.59 -7.94
C GLY A 58 15.15 -2.12 -8.46
N TRP A 59 14.46 -2.95 -9.25
CA TRP A 59 13.13 -2.67 -9.80
C TRP A 59 12.13 -3.75 -9.42
N ILE A 60 10.89 -3.34 -9.16
CA ILE A 60 9.72 -4.21 -9.10
C ILE A 60 9.12 -4.29 -10.50
N HIS A 61 8.89 -5.51 -10.97
CA HIS A 61 8.33 -5.82 -12.28
C HIS A 61 7.00 -6.54 -12.13
N ILE A 62 5.99 -6.09 -12.88
CA ILE A 62 4.77 -6.87 -13.15
C ILE A 62 4.58 -6.87 -14.66
N VAL A 63 4.93 -7.99 -15.29
CA VAL A 63 5.00 -8.08 -16.74
C VAL A 63 4.17 -9.26 -17.22
N ASN A 64 3.10 -8.96 -17.96
CA ASN A 64 2.29 -9.97 -18.62
C ASN A 64 1.90 -9.53 -20.04
N LYS A 65 1.10 -10.33 -20.74
CA LYS A 65 0.71 -10.07 -22.14
C LYS A 65 -0.11 -8.78 -22.35
N LYS A 66 -0.69 -8.22 -21.29
CA LYS A 66 -1.60 -7.06 -21.36
C LYS A 66 -0.91 -5.75 -20.99
N PHE A 67 0.01 -5.78 -20.04
CA PHE A 67 0.70 -4.60 -19.55
C PHE A 67 2.04 -4.94 -18.90
N HIS A 68 2.90 -3.93 -18.84
CA HIS A 68 4.21 -3.98 -18.21
C HIS A 68 4.31 -2.81 -17.23
N ILE A 69 4.52 -3.11 -15.95
CA ILE A 69 4.74 -2.12 -14.89
C ILE A 69 6.16 -2.31 -14.37
N HIS A 70 6.87 -1.20 -14.24
CA HIS A 70 8.20 -1.13 -13.64
C HIS A 70 8.20 -0.04 -12.58
N LEU A 71 8.57 -0.38 -11.35
CA LEU A 71 8.71 0.56 -10.25
C LEU A 71 10.14 0.53 -9.74
N CYS A 72 10.79 1.68 -9.70
CA CYS A 72 12.13 1.80 -9.13
C CYS A 72 12.03 1.69 -7.61
N CYS A 73 12.70 0.73 -6.99
CA CYS A 73 12.68 0.57 -5.53
C CYS A 73 13.24 1.82 -4.83
N ALA A 74 14.25 2.47 -5.44
CA ALA A 74 14.87 3.67 -4.90
C ALA A 74 13.96 4.91 -4.90
N ASP A 75 12.90 4.91 -5.72
CA ASP A 75 11.93 6.01 -5.75
C ASP A 75 10.79 5.81 -4.73
N ILE A 76 10.73 4.64 -4.08
CA ILE A 76 9.72 4.35 -3.06
C ILE A 76 10.21 4.94 -1.74
N ALA A 77 9.65 6.09 -1.39
CA ALA A 77 9.96 6.75 -0.13
C ALA A 77 9.28 6.06 1.05
N ARG A 78 8.04 5.56 0.85
CA ARG A 78 7.21 4.98 1.92
C ARG A 78 6.31 3.87 1.40
N VAL A 79 6.09 2.87 2.24
CA VAL A 79 5.02 1.87 2.07
C VAL A 79 3.97 2.09 3.16
N ARG A 80 2.68 2.05 2.77
CA ARG A 80 1.56 2.11 3.70
C ARG A 80 0.65 0.92 3.54
N PHE A 81 0.26 0.35 4.66
CA PHE A 81 -0.84 -0.60 4.75
C PHE A 81 -2.04 0.15 5.32
N CYS A 82 -3.14 0.19 4.57
CA CYS A 82 -4.38 0.79 5.05
C CYS A 82 -5.46 -0.28 5.16
N GLU A 83 -5.97 -0.42 6.37
CA GLU A 83 -7.21 -1.11 6.68
C GLU A 83 -8.27 -0.05 6.93
N ARG A 84 -9.26 0.08 6.05
CA ARG A 84 -10.39 0.94 6.37
C ARG A 84 -11.43 0.13 7.14
N HIS A 85 -11.65 0.52 8.39
CA HIS A 85 -12.59 -0.14 9.29
C HIS A 85 -14.00 0.48 9.27
N GLN A 86 -14.29 1.40 8.34
CA GLN A 86 -15.55 2.16 8.39
C GLN A 86 -16.73 1.45 7.77
N TYR A 87 -16.48 0.53 6.82
CA TYR A 87 -17.54 -0.21 6.16
C TYR A 87 -17.13 -1.68 6.02
N ALA A 88 -18.09 -2.59 6.21
CA ALA A 88 -17.91 -4.05 6.15
C ALA A 88 -17.45 -4.59 4.76
N HIS A 89 -17.10 -3.71 3.83
CA HIS A 89 -16.80 -4.00 2.43
C HIS A 89 -15.54 -3.31 1.91
N GLU A 90 -14.77 -2.61 2.75
CA GLU A 90 -13.54 -1.96 2.27
C GLU A 90 -12.37 -2.93 2.30
N ALA A 91 -11.84 -3.22 1.11
CA ALA A 91 -10.69 -4.09 0.92
C ALA A 91 -9.40 -3.47 1.51
N PRO A 92 -8.48 -4.30 2.02
CA PRO A 92 -7.18 -3.81 2.45
C PRO A 92 -6.40 -3.28 1.26
N THR A 93 -5.47 -2.37 1.54
CA THR A 93 -4.60 -1.79 0.50
C THR A 93 -3.15 -1.73 0.94
N ILE A 94 -2.27 -1.86 -0.05
CA ILE A 94 -0.82 -1.60 0.09
C ILE A 94 -0.46 -0.48 -0.87
N SER A 95 0.14 0.59 -0.38
CA SER A 95 0.51 1.76 -1.18
C SER A 95 2.03 1.95 -1.19
N PHE A 96 2.63 1.97 -2.37
CA PHE A 96 3.99 2.44 -2.60
C PHE A 96 3.95 3.91 -2.98
N LEU A 97 4.57 4.75 -2.17
CA LEU A 97 4.51 6.20 -2.28
C LEU A 97 5.92 6.74 -2.54
N ALA A 98 6.06 7.50 -3.62
CA ALA A 98 7.22 8.35 -3.82
C ALA A 98 7.16 9.61 -2.95
N ASP A 99 8.31 10.25 -2.73
CA ASP A 99 8.36 11.58 -2.12
C ASP A 99 7.78 12.65 -3.06
N GLN A 100 7.20 13.69 -2.45
CA GLN A 100 6.59 14.89 -3.06
C GLN A 100 6.11 14.76 -4.52
N GLY A 101 4.82 14.43 -4.70
CA GLY A 101 4.16 14.54 -6.01
C GLY A 101 4.56 13.47 -7.04
N GLY A 102 5.43 12.53 -6.67
CA GLY A 102 5.77 11.37 -7.48
C GLY A 102 4.60 10.38 -7.64
N PRO A 103 4.73 9.42 -8.58
CA PRO A 103 3.70 8.44 -8.82
C PRO A 103 3.42 7.61 -7.57
N SER A 104 2.16 7.27 -7.37
CA SER A 104 1.76 6.32 -6.34
C SER A 104 1.22 5.06 -6.98
N VAL A 105 1.59 3.92 -6.42
CA VAL A 105 1.02 2.62 -6.78
C VAL A 105 0.25 2.11 -5.59
N VAL A 106 -1.03 1.89 -5.78
CA VAL A 106 -1.92 1.32 -4.77
C VAL A 106 -2.38 -0.04 -5.24
N LEU A 107 -2.19 -1.05 -4.40
CA LEU A 107 -2.76 -2.38 -4.56
C LEU A 107 -4.01 -2.45 -3.70
N THR A 108 -5.12 -2.87 -4.29
CA THR A 108 -6.40 -3.07 -3.62
C THR A 108 -6.85 -4.51 -3.79
N PHE A 109 -7.25 -5.13 -2.69
CA PHE A 109 -7.61 -6.55 -2.60
C PHE A 109 -9.12 -6.73 -2.51
N ASP A 110 -9.84 -6.26 -3.53
CA ASP A 110 -11.31 -6.18 -3.59
C ASP A 110 -11.94 -7.14 -4.63
N GLN A 111 -11.13 -8.03 -5.20
CA GLN A 111 -11.57 -8.92 -6.29
C GLN A 111 -12.25 -10.20 -5.79
N LEU A 112 -12.06 -10.53 -4.52
CA LEU A 112 -12.61 -11.74 -3.89
C LEU A 112 -13.80 -11.40 -2.99
N ALA A 113 -14.58 -12.41 -2.62
CA ALA A 113 -15.71 -12.27 -1.70
C ALA A 113 -15.76 -13.38 -0.66
N GLY A 114 -16.46 -13.14 0.45
CA GLY A 114 -16.70 -14.15 1.48
C GLY A 114 -15.41 -14.60 2.19
N ALA A 115 -15.25 -15.92 2.35
CA ALA A 115 -14.13 -16.50 3.09
C ALA A 115 -12.77 -16.22 2.43
N GLU A 116 -12.70 -16.25 1.09
CA GLU A 116 -11.47 -16.00 0.35
C GLU A 116 -10.99 -14.55 0.50
N ALA A 117 -11.91 -13.57 0.46
CA ALA A 117 -11.58 -12.17 0.74
C ALA A 117 -11.07 -11.98 2.17
N GLN A 118 -11.69 -12.68 3.14
CA GLN A 118 -11.29 -12.62 4.52
C GLN A 118 -9.90 -13.23 4.75
N GLU A 119 -9.59 -14.34 4.08
CA GLU A 119 -8.27 -14.98 4.10
C GLU A 119 -7.21 -14.07 3.49
N GLN A 120 -7.45 -13.58 2.27
CA GLN A 120 -6.56 -12.62 1.60
C GLN A 120 -6.32 -11.39 2.48
N ALA A 121 -7.37 -10.85 3.10
CA ALA A 121 -7.23 -9.72 4.01
C ALA A 121 -6.39 -10.06 5.24
N ASN A 122 -6.60 -11.24 5.85
CA ASN A 122 -5.79 -11.69 6.98
C ASN A 122 -4.31 -11.81 6.61
N GLU A 123 -3.99 -12.30 5.41
CA GLU A 123 -2.62 -12.40 4.91
C GLU A 123 -1.98 -11.02 4.74
N VAL A 124 -2.71 -10.05 4.16
CA VAL A 124 -2.24 -8.65 4.07
C VAL A 124 -1.93 -8.09 5.46
N ARG A 125 -2.77 -8.35 6.48
CA ARG A 125 -2.48 -7.92 7.86
C ARG A 125 -1.27 -8.65 8.44
N GLY A 126 -1.10 -9.93 8.10
CA GLY A 126 0.05 -10.72 8.50
C GLY A 126 1.35 -10.09 8.01
N ILE A 127 1.39 -9.70 6.74
CA ILE A 127 2.51 -8.97 6.14
C ILE A 127 2.69 -7.62 6.85
N ALA A 128 1.63 -6.82 6.97
CA ALA A 128 1.70 -5.49 7.58
C ALA A 128 2.32 -5.52 8.99
N ARG A 129 1.97 -6.52 9.82
CA ARG A 129 2.53 -6.70 11.17
C ARG A 129 4.01 -7.11 11.17
N ARG A 130 4.45 -7.89 10.18
CA ARG A 130 5.88 -8.27 10.06
C ARG A 130 6.75 -7.09 9.63
N HIS A 131 6.14 -6.10 8.98
CA HIS A 131 6.79 -4.92 8.41
C HIS A 131 6.45 -3.61 9.16
N GLU A 132 5.94 -3.70 10.40
CA GLU A 132 5.46 -2.56 11.17
C GLU A 132 6.56 -1.51 11.46
N ASP A 133 7.81 -1.95 11.68
CA ASP A 133 8.93 -1.05 11.97
C ASP A 133 9.37 -0.21 10.76
N GLU A 134 9.12 -0.70 9.55
CA GLU A 134 9.53 -0.10 8.26
C GLU A 134 8.34 0.57 7.54
N THR A 135 7.13 0.50 8.11
CA THR A 135 5.91 1.08 7.53
C THR A 135 5.16 2.02 8.45
N HIS A 136 4.36 2.89 7.82
CA HIS A 136 3.31 3.59 8.54
C HIS A 136 2.02 2.77 8.46
N LEU A 137 1.69 2.09 9.55
CA LEU A 137 0.34 1.62 9.81
C LEU A 137 -0.55 2.83 10.12
N VAL A 138 -1.53 3.11 9.25
CA VAL A 138 -2.54 4.13 9.54
C VAL A 138 -3.86 3.45 9.81
N SER A 139 -4.21 3.29 11.08
CA SER A 139 -5.60 3.01 11.46
C SER A 139 -6.36 4.34 11.46
N GLU A 140 -7.04 4.69 10.37
CA GLU A 140 -7.91 5.88 10.37
C GLU A 140 -9.17 5.59 11.20
N HIS A 141 -9.10 5.87 12.51
CA HIS A 141 -10.28 6.09 13.34
C HIS A 141 -10.84 7.48 13.01
N THR A 142 -11.51 7.65 11.88
CA THR A 142 -12.29 8.88 11.67
C THR A 142 -13.45 8.84 12.67
N ARG A 143 -13.40 9.73 13.67
CA ARG A 143 -14.57 10.07 14.49
C ARG A 143 -15.68 10.49 13.51
N PRO A 144 -16.93 10.05 13.67
CA PRO A 144 -18.01 10.64 12.90
C PRO A 144 -18.02 12.14 13.24
N ALA A 145 -17.87 12.99 12.22
CA ALA A 145 -18.16 14.40 12.32
C ALA A 145 -19.69 14.56 12.48
N MET A 146 -20.18 14.29 13.69
CA MET A 146 -21.41 14.84 14.20
C MET A 146 -21.00 15.84 15.27
N GLU A 147 -21.08 17.13 14.93
CA GLU A 147 -21.63 18.16 15.81
C GLU A 147 -21.69 19.49 15.03
N ASP A 148 -22.83 20.17 15.23
CA ASP A 148 -23.10 21.58 14.96
C ASP A 148 -23.53 22.00 13.54
N LEU A 149 -24.78 21.62 13.22
CA LEU A 149 -25.71 22.53 12.53
C LEU A 149 -26.95 22.72 13.43
N HIS A 150 -26.85 23.69 14.33
CA HIS A 150 -27.98 24.36 14.96
C HIS A 150 -28.17 25.73 14.30
#